data_AF-A0A4R2CRD1-F1
#
_entry.id   AF-A0A4R2CRD1-F1
#
_cell.length_a   1.000
_cell.length_b   1.000
_cell.length_c   1.000
_cell.angle_alpha   90.00
_cell.angle_beta   90.00
_cell.angle_gamma   90.00
#
_symmetry.space_group_name_H-M   'P 1'
#
loop_
_entity.id
_entity.type
_entity.pdbx_description
1 polymer ?
#
loop_
_entity_poly.entity_id
_entity_poly.type
_entity_poly.pdbx_seq_one_letter_code
_entity_poly.pdbx_strand_id
1 'polypeptide(L)' 'MITREIYNDPTSVDTQSRTHEHGWAVESSHSTSMGRVLYVLCDACGARRVDLQHHTQVPPAALSKDLI' A
#
# COMPACT_ATOMS: atom_id res chain seq x y z
N MET A 1 -43.70 -6.01 4.01
CA MET A 1 -42.69 -7.01 4.42
C MET A 1 -42.25 -7.77 3.18
N ILE A 2 -41.11 -7.42 2.60
CA ILE A 2 -40.42 -8.28 1.62
C ILE A 2 -38.92 -8.09 1.85
N THR A 3 -38.26 -9.18 2.20
CA THR A 3 -36.86 -9.34 2.57
C THR A 3 -35.91 -8.97 1.43
N ARG A 4 -35.03 -8.00 1.65
CA ARG A 4 -33.89 -7.72 0.76
C ARG A 4 -32.92 -8.89 0.82
N GLU A 5 -32.82 -9.62 -0.29
CA GLU A 5 -31.79 -10.62 -0.51
C GLU A 5 -30.43 -9.91 -0.60
N ILE A 6 -29.57 -10.18 0.38
CA ILE A 6 -28.17 -9.76 0.36
C ILE A 6 -27.46 -10.68 -0.64
N TYR A 7 -27.43 -10.26 -1.90
CA TYR A 7 -26.57 -10.90 -2.89
C TYR A 7 -25.14 -10.44 -2.63
N ASN A 8 -24.38 -11.24 -1.88
CA ASN A 8 -22.97 -10.96 -1.61
C ASN A 8 -22.16 -11.34 -2.86
N ASP A 9 -21.94 -10.36 -3.72
CA ASP A 9 -21.14 -10.51 -4.93
C ASP A 9 -19.65 -10.71 -4.56
N PRO A 10 -19.02 -11.85 -4.89
CA PRO A 10 -17.63 -12.12 -4.53
C PRO A 10 -16.61 -11.30 -5.35
N THR A 11 -17.07 -10.52 -6.34
CA THR A 11 -16.23 -9.56 -7.09
C THR A 11 -16.28 -8.16 -6.49
N SER A 12 -17.10 -7.93 -5.45
CA SER A 12 -16.98 -6.78 -4.55
C SER A 12 -15.77 -6.96 -3.63
N VAL A 13 -14.57 -7.02 -4.20
CA VAL A 13 -13.33 -6.73 -3.46
C VAL A 13 -13.33 -5.23 -3.21
N ASP A 14 -14.09 -4.90 -2.18
CA ASP A 14 -14.21 -3.69 -1.39
C ASP A 14 -13.45 -2.47 -1.93
N THR A 15 -14.20 -1.47 -2.39
CA THR A 15 -13.63 -0.13 -2.64
C THR A 15 -13.28 0.58 -1.34
N GLN A 16 -13.79 0.15 -0.17
CA GLN A 16 -13.48 0.76 1.12
C GLN A 16 -12.14 0.29 1.68
N SER A 17 -11.71 -0.95 1.40
CA SER A 17 -10.34 -1.43 1.65
C SER A 17 -9.30 -0.73 0.80
N ARG A 18 -9.72 0.16 -0.12
CA ARG A 18 -8.82 0.95 -0.98
C ARG A 18 -8.52 2.36 -0.42
N THR A 19 -9.29 2.82 0.58
CA THR A 19 -9.05 4.13 1.22
C THR A 19 -8.93 3.93 2.72
N HIS A 20 -7.79 3.39 3.14
CA HIS A 20 -7.47 3.22 4.56
C HIS A 20 -6.04 3.69 4.83
N GLU A 21 -5.69 3.82 6.10
CA GLU A 21 -4.31 4.04 6.49
C GLU A 21 -3.50 2.77 6.24
N HIS A 22 -2.67 2.80 5.20
CA HIS A 22 -1.85 1.65 4.82
C HIS A 22 -0.77 1.33 5.86
N GLY A 23 -0.73 0.07 6.30
CA GLY A 23 0.41 -0.50 7.01
C GLY A 23 1.49 -0.95 6.03
N TRP A 24 2.43 -0.06 5.70
CA TRP A 24 3.49 -0.33 4.71
C TRP A 24 4.58 -1.26 5.25
N ALA A 25 4.86 -2.34 4.52
CA ALA A 25 5.98 -3.26 4.76
C ALA A 25 6.98 -3.22 3.59
N VAL A 26 8.27 -3.38 3.85
CA VAL A 26 9.31 -3.38 2.81
C VAL A 26 9.35 -4.74 2.11
N GLU A 27 9.02 -4.78 0.82
CA GLU A 27 9.12 -5.97 -0.04
C GLU A 27 10.58 -6.19 -0.48
N SER A 28 11.23 -5.11 -0.92
CA SER A 28 12.63 -5.12 -1.37
C SER A 28 13.29 -3.76 -1.15
N SER A 29 14.62 -3.76 -1.13
CA SER A 29 15.41 -2.53 -0.93
C SER A 29 16.68 -2.53 -1.76
N HIS A 30 17.02 -1.36 -2.30
CA HIS A 30 18.18 -1.18 -3.16
C HIS A 30 18.94 0.10 -2.79
N SER A 31 20.25 -0.01 -2.63
CA SER A 31 21.12 1.15 -2.41
C SER A 31 21.36 1.90 -3.73
N THR A 32 21.30 3.22 -3.67
CA THR A 32 21.59 4.14 -4.78
C THR A 32 22.45 5.29 -4.27
N SER A 33 22.95 6.15 -5.16
CA SER A 33 23.69 7.35 -4.78
C SER A 33 22.83 8.38 -4.03
N MET A 34 21.50 8.31 -4.14
CA MET A 34 20.56 9.21 -3.46
C MET A 34 20.12 8.72 -2.08
N GLY A 35 20.53 7.52 -1.69
CA GLY A 35 20.06 6.80 -0.50
C GLY A 35 19.53 5.41 -0.86
N ARG A 36 18.71 4.84 0.00
CA ARG A 36 18.09 3.52 -0.23
C ARG A 36 16.67 3.70 -0.76
N VAL A 37 16.40 3.12 -1.92
CA VAL A 37 15.05 2.99 -2.47
C VAL A 37 14.39 1.78 -1.84
N LEU A 38 13.18 1.96 -1.31
CA LEU A 38 12.36 0.94 -0.68
C LEU A 38 11.12 0.73 -1.54
N TYR A 39 10.92 -0.50 -2.00
CA TYR A 39 9.65 -0.90 -2.60
C TYR A 39 8.79 -1.47 -1.48
N VAL A 40 7.70 -0.78 -1.17
CA VAL A 40 6.80 -1.14 -0.06
C VAL A 40 5.47 -1.65 -0.58
N LEU A 41 4.88 -2.59 0.16
CA LEU A 41 3.54 -3.11 -0.06
C LEU A 41 2.67 -2.88 1.17
N CYS A 42 1.36 -2.81 0.98
CA CYS A 42 0.39 -2.89 2.06
C CYS A 42 -0.15 -4.31 2.17
N ASP A 43 0.05 -4.97 3.32
CA ASP A 43 -0.40 -6.36 3.51
C ASP A 43 -1.93 -6.51 3.55
N ALA A 44 -2.67 -5.41 3.76
CA ALA A 44 -4.13 -5.42 3.84
C ALA A 44 -4.82 -5.37 2.47
N CYS A 45 -4.29 -4.59 1.51
CA CYS A 45 -4.93 -4.40 0.20
C CYS A 45 -4.01 -4.67 -1.00
N GLY A 46 -2.73 -4.95 -0.79
CA GLY A 46 -1.77 -5.21 -1.85
C GLY A 46 -1.27 -3.97 -2.60
N ALA A 47 -1.69 -2.75 -2.20
CA ALA A 47 -1.18 -1.51 -2.78
C ALA A 47 0.35 -1.44 -2.66
N ARG A 48 0.99 -0.84 -3.65
CA ARG A 48 2.45 -0.72 -3.75
C ARG A 48 2.87 0.73 -3.84
N ARG A 49 3.98 1.08 -3.20
CA ARG A 49 4.58 2.43 -3.28
C ARG A 49 6.10 2.33 -3.26
N VAL A 50 6.76 3.36 -3.77
CA VAL A 50 8.21 3.54 -3.68
C VAL A 50 8.50 4.66 -2.69
N ASP A 51 9.33 4.36 -1.69
CA ASP A 51 9.82 5.32 -0.71
C ASP A 51 11.35 5.48 -0.86
N LEU A 52 11.88 6.66 -0.52
CA LEU A 52 13.30 6.95 -0.45
C LEU A 52 13.73 7.21 0.99
N GLN A 53 14.71 6.45 1.45
CA GLN A 53 15.41 6.68 2.69
C GLN A 53 16.78 7.33 2.40
N HIS A 54 16.86 8.64 2.57
CA HIS A 54 18.11 9.39 2.39
C HIS A 54 19.18 8.99 3.42
N HIS A 55 18.78 8.75 4.67
CA HIS A 55 19.68 8.32 5.74
C HIS A 55 18.94 7.38 6.69
N THR A 56 19.66 6.44 7.31
CA THR A 56 19.06 5.41 8.19
C THR A 56 18.36 5.97 9.43
N GLN A 57 18.72 7.19 9.82
CA GLN A 57 18.16 7.91 10.97
C GLN A 57 16.94 8.77 10.63
N VAL A 58 16.58 8.87 9.35
CA VAL A 58 15.45 9.68 8.88
C VAL A 58 14.36 8.72 8.36
N PRO A 59 13.09 8.96 8.70
CA PRO A 59 11.99 8.20 8.12
C PRO A 59 12.02 8.25 6.58
N PRO A 60 11.74 7.13 5.89
CA PRO A 60 11.58 7.13 4.44
C PRO A 60 10.45 8.07 4.00
N ALA A 61 10.66 8.77 2.88
CA ALA A 61 9.65 9.63 2.27
C ALA A 61 9.09 8.99 1.00
N ALA A 62 7.78 9.09 0.78
CA ALA A 62 7.15 8.58 -0.42
C ALA A 62 7.66 9.32 -1.68
N LEU A 63 8.19 8.56 -2.64
CA LEU A 63 8.56 9.07 -3.96
C LEU A 63 7.46 8.85 -5.00
N SER A 64 6.60 7.85 -4.82
CA SER A 64 5.47 7.58 -5.71
C SER A 64 4.14 7.72 -4.97
N LYS A 65 3.06 7.81 -5.76
CA LYS A 65 1.73 7.49 -5.26
C LYS A 65 1.61 5.99 -5.03
N ASP A 66 0.65 5.58 -4.23
CA ASP A 66 0.21 4.20 -4.18
C ASP A 66 -0.34 3.77 -5.55
N LEU A 67 0.03 2.57 -5.96
CA LEU A 67 -0.45 1.87 -7.15
C LEU A 67 -1.20 0.63 -6.67
N ILE A 68 -2.39 0.40 -7.23
CA ILE A 68 -3.28 -0.73 -6.91
C ILE A 68 -3.34 -1.66 -8.12
#